data_AF-A0A3D9MJF6-F1
#
_entry.id   AF-A0A3D9MJF6-F1
#
_cell.length_a   1.000
_cell.length_b   1.000
_cell.length_c   1.000
_cell.angle_alpha   90.00
_cell.angle_beta   90.00
_cell.angle_gamma   90.00
#
_symmetry.space_group_name_H-M   'P 1'
#
loop_
_entity.id
_entity.type
_entity.pdbx_description
1 polymer ?
#
loop_
_entity_poly.entity_id
_entity_poly.type
_entity_poly.pdbx_seq_one_letter_code
_entity_poly.pdbx_strand_id
1 'polypeptide(L)'
;MERARFDLPMPSVAFSPESVERLMAEPWRYGSISPLRRIGADPRIDPVGTARRPQAEPFRLGQAPSLAFAPREIADVHEVNGRLKIRLLSLGMFGPNGPLPIHMTEIAREREQNRRDATLVNFLDIFHHRYLTLLYRAWASAQAAAGLDRKDDETFSFFVTSLAGHDPAEIASQPFPAHARHVPMHTFVQTSMRSVQRGPVALWPPRMGTRSTA
;
A
#
# COMPACT_ATOMS: atom_id res chain seq x y z
N MET A 1 -12.92 -24.65 -29.96
CA MET A 1 -12.72 -23.22 -29.63
C MET A 1 -11.63 -23.13 -28.57
N GLU A 2 -10.39 -23.01 -29.04
CA GLU A 2 -9.19 -22.98 -28.21
C GLU A 2 -9.08 -21.59 -27.58
N ARG A 3 -9.25 -21.51 -26.25
CA ARG A 3 -9.06 -20.25 -25.52
C ARG A 3 -7.60 -19.89 -25.62
N ALA A 4 -7.27 -18.79 -26.29
CA ALA A 4 -5.94 -18.20 -26.27
C ALA A 4 -5.52 -18.00 -24.81
N ARG A 5 -4.63 -18.88 -24.31
CA ARG A 5 -3.91 -18.66 -23.07
C ARG A 5 -2.93 -17.54 -23.37
N PHE A 6 -3.25 -16.33 -22.92
CA PHE A 6 -2.29 -15.24 -22.87
C PHE A 6 -1.31 -15.54 -21.73
N ASP A 7 -0.39 -16.48 -21.97
CA ASP A 7 0.74 -16.81 -21.11
C ASP A 7 1.81 -15.71 -21.31
N LEU A 8 1.49 -14.49 -20.89
CA LEU A 8 2.54 -13.51 -20.61
C LEU A 8 3.17 -13.91 -19.28
N PRO A 9 4.48 -14.23 -19.23
CA PRO A 9 5.16 -14.44 -17.96
C PRO A 9 5.14 -13.12 -17.19
N MET A 10 4.17 -12.98 -16.29
CA MET A 10 4.07 -11.81 -15.42
C MET A 10 5.16 -11.91 -14.36
N PRO A 11 5.76 -10.78 -13.95
CA PRO A 11 6.79 -10.78 -12.91
C PRO A 11 6.25 -11.49 -11.67
N SER A 12 7.03 -12.45 -11.16
CA SER A 12 6.74 -13.13 -9.92
C SER A 12 6.47 -12.08 -8.84
N VAL A 13 5.32 -12.17 -8.18
CA VAL A 13 4.94 -11.25 -7.09
C VAL A 13 6.09 -11.18 -6.09
N ALA A 14 6.43 -10.00 -5.55
CA ALA A 14 7.57 -9.78 -4.65
C ALA A 14 7.52 -10.51 -3.29
N PHE A 15 6.61 -11.44 -3.12
CA PHE A 15 6.61 -12.36 -1.99
C PHE A 15 7.64 -13.46 -2.20
N SER A 16 8.35 -13.82 -1.13
CA SER A 16 9.03 -15.11 -1.12
C SER A 16 7.97 -16.22 -1.15
N PRO A 17 8.26 -17.40 -1.73
CA PRO A 17 7.32 -18.53 -1.76
C PRO A 17 6.76 -18.87 -0.37
N GLU A 18 7.62 -18.86 0.66
CA GLU A 18 7.24 -19.09 2.07
C GLU A 18 6.26 -18.01 2.60
N SER A 19 6.38 -16.76 2.14
CA SER A 19 5.45 -15.70 2.55
C SER A 19 4.09 -15.86 1.90
N VAL A 20 4.04 -16.33 0.64
CA VAL A 20 2.78 -16.66 -0.04
C VAL A 20 2.10 -17.82 0.67
N GLU A 21 2.85 -18.88 0.99
CA GLU A 21 2.32 -20.05 1.69
C GLU A 21 1.73 -19.68 3.06
N ARG A 22 2.44 -18.86 3.86
CA ARG A 22 1.91 -18.35 5.13
C ARG A 22 0.69 -17.47 4.96
N LEU A 23 0.66 -16.61 3.94
CA LEU A 23 -0.50 -15.77 3.65
C LEU A 23 -1.73 -16.59 3.25
N MET A 24 -1.54 -17.69 2.52
CA MET A 24 -2.60 -18.63 2.14
C MET A 24 -3.06 -19.49 3.33
N ALA A 25 -2.14 -19.92 4.19
CA ALA A 25 -2.44 -20.77 5.35
C ALA A 25 -3.12 -19.99 6.49
N GLU A 26 -2.70 -18.75 6.75
CA GLU A 26 -3.17 -17.94 7.87
C GLU A 26 -3.58 -16.51 7.45
N PRO A 27 -4.54 -16.35 6.52
CA PRO A 27 -4.94 -15.03 6.00
C PRO A 27 -5.44 -14.07 7.10
N TRP A 28 -6.02 -14.61 8.18
CA TRP A 28 -6.54 -13.84 9.32
C TRP A 28 -5.45 -13.11 10.14
N ARG A 29 -4.16 -13.42 9.94
CA ARG A 29 -3.05 -12.70 10.58
C ARG A 29 -2.72 -11.36 9.90
N TYR A 30 -3.23 -11.13 8.68
CA TYR A 30 -2.89 -9.98 7.87
C TYR A 30 -4.09 -9.06 7.66
N GLY A 31 -3.85 -7.74 7.65
CA GLY A 31 -4.80 -6.75 7.12
C GLY A 31 -4.61 -6.60 5.61
N SER A 32 -5.59 -6.05 4.88
CA SER A 32 -5.54 -5.94 3.41
C SER A 32 -4.40 -5.03 2.92
N ILE A 33 -4.05 -3.99 3.68
CA ILE A 33 -3.04 -2.99 3.33
C ILE A 33 -1.63 -3.58 3.31
N SER A 34 -1.25 -4.42 4.27
CA SER A 34 0.14 -4.89 4.41
C SER A 34 0.62 -5.75 3.23
N PRO A 35 -0.15 -6.75 2.75
CA PRO A 35 0.19 -7.50 1.54
C PRO A 35 0.25 -6.59 0.30
N LEU A 36 -0.72 -5.67 0.14
CA LEU A 36 -0.74 -4.74 -0.99
C LEU A 36 0.47 -3.81 -1.01
N ARG A 37 0.88 -3.32 0.16
CA ARG A 37 2.09 -2.51 0.33
C ARG A 37 3.34 -3.30 -0.04
N ARG A 38 3.44 -4.55 0.41
CA ARG A 38 4.57 -5.42 0.05
C ARG A 38 4.63 -5.69 -1.45
N ILE A 39 3.48 -5.90 -2.11
CA ILE A 39 3.43 -6.05 -3.58
C ILE A 39 3.85 -4.75 -4.25
N GLY A 40 3.28 -3.62 -3.84
CA GLY A 40 3.55 -2.30 -4.42
C GLY A 40 5.00 -1.83 -4.29
N ALA A 41 5.72 -2.31 -3.27
CA ALA A 41 7.15 -2.04 -3.07
C ALA A 41 8.06 -2.62 -4.16
N ASP A 42 7.57 -3.53 -5.01
CA ASP A 42 8.34 -4.07 -6.13
C ASP A 42 8.50 -3.02 -7.24
N PRO A 43 9.74 -2.58 -7.56
CA PRO A 43 9.96 -1.58 -8.61
C PRO A 43 9.63 -2.11 -10.01
N ARG A 44 9.54 -3.44 -10.19
CA ARG A 44 9.26 -4.07 -11.50
C ARG A 44 7.80 -3.95 -11.92
N ILE A 45 6.91 -3.56 -11.01
CA ILE A 45 5.49 -3.40 -11.28
C ILE A 45 5.11 -1.92 -11.22
N ASP A 46 4.07 -1.54 -11.97
CA ASP A 46 3.43 -0.25 -11.80
C ASP A 46 2.91 -0.12 -10.35
N PRO A 47 2.99 1.07 -9.74
CA PRO A 47 2.39 1.30 -8.44
C PRO A 47 0.92 0.86 -8.41
N VAL A 48 0.50 0.19 -7.34
CA VAL A 48 -0.84 -0.39 -7.22
C VAL A 48 -1.92 0.67 -7.51
N GLY A 49 -2.88 0.36 -8.39
CA GLY A 49 -3.94 1.29 -8.78
C GLY A 49 -3.54 2.37 -9.81
N THR A 50 -2.34 2.31 -10.37
CA THR A 50 -1.91 3.16 -11.51
C THR A 50 -1.98 2.44 -12.86
N ALA A 51 -1.97 1.10 -12.86
CA ALA A 51 -2.07 0.30 -14.07
C ALA A 51 -3.29 0.70 -14.92
N ARG A 52 -3.08 0.86 -16.22
CA ARG A 52 -4.14 1.23 -17.19
C ARG A 52 -5.15 0.11 -17.39
N ARG A 53 -4.71 -1.15 -17.31
CA ARG A 53 -5.53 -2.34 -17.49
C ARG A 53 -5.44 -3.22 -16.24
N PRO A 54 -6.57 -3.74 -15.71
CA PRO A 54 -6.56 -4.74 -14.64
C PRO A 54 -5.61 -5.92 -14.91
N GLN A 55 -5.48 -6.32 -16.17
CA GLN A 55 -4.61 -7.43 -16.60
C GLN A 55 -3.12 -7.21 -16.37
N ALA A 56 -2.67 -5.95 -16.29
CA ALA A 56 -1.28 -5.62 -16.03
C ALA A 56 -0.89 -5.78 -14.55
N GLU A 57 -1.86 -5.79 -13.64
CA GLU A 57 -1.56 -6.05 -12.23
C GLU A 57 -1.29 -7.55 -11.99
N PRO A 58 -0.24 -7.90 -11.23
CA PRO A 58 0.19 -9.28 -11.01
C PRO A 58 -0.68 -10.04 -9.99
N PHE A 59 -1.66 -9.36 -9.39
CA PHE A 59 -2.59 -9.91 -8.41
C PHE A 59 -4.04 -9.57 -8.77
N ARG A 60 -4.97 -10.21 -8.07
CA ARG A 60 -6.41 -9.98 -8.17
C ARG A 60 -6.97 -9.71 -6.80
N LEU A 61 -7.83 -8.70 -6.72
CA LEU A 61 -8.61 -8.42 -5.54
C LEU A 61 -10.07 -8.72 -5.84
N GLY A 62 -10.77 -9.26 -4.87
CA GLY A 62 -12.19 -9.54 -4.99
C GLY A 62 -12.86 -9.53 -3.63
N GLN A 63 -14.14 -9.87 -3.62
CA GLN A 63 -14.92 -9.95 -2.39
C GLN A 63 -15.47 -11.37 -2.18
N ALA A 64 -15.51 -11.82 -0.92
CA ALA A 64 -16.25 -13.00 -0.51
C ALA A 64 -17.67 -12.61 -0.06
N PRO A 65 -18.74 -13.18 -0.65
CA PRO A 65 -20.10 -12.92 -0.20
C PRO A 65 -20.31 -13.58 1.17
N SER A 66 -20.44 -12.77 2.21
CA SER A 66 -20.65 -13.24 3.58
C SER A 66 -21.65 -12.35 4.31
N LEU A 67 -22.51 -12.97 5.12
CA LEU A 67 -23.40 -12.27 6.04
C LEU A 67 -22.82 -12.17 7.46
N ALA A 68 -21.69 -12.84 7.70
CA ALA A 68 -21.04 -12.77 8.98
C ALA A 68 -20.42 -11.39 9.18
N PHE A 69 -20.39 -10.91 10.42
CA PHE A 69 -19.54 -9.79 10.78
C PHE A 69 -18.09 -10.21 10.51
N ALA A 70 -17.34 -9.40 9.75
CA ALA A 70 -15.98 -9.74 9.34
C ALA A 70 -15.04 -9.68 10.55
N PRO A 71 -14.54 -10.81 11.09
CA PRO A 71 -13.60 -10.77 12.20
C PRO A 71 -12.24 -10.19 11.74
N ARG A 72 -11.93 -10.36 10.46
CA ARG A 72 -10.74 -9.85 9.76
C ARG A 72 -11.12 -9.44 8.34
N GLU A 73 -10.28 -8.60 7.74
CA GLU A 73 -10.54 -8.04 6.41
C GLU A 73 -10.40 -9.08 5.30
N ILE A 74 -9.38 -9.95 5.37
CA ILE A 74 -9.08 -10.96 4.35
C ILE A 74 -9.88 -12.23 4.64
N ALA A 75 -10.65 -12.67 3.66
CA ALA A 75 -11.44 -13.90 3.69
C ALA A 75 -10.57 -15.12 3.34
N ASP A 76 -9.93 -15.07 2.18
CA ASP A 76 -9.06 -16.11 1.65
C ASP A 76 -8.01 -15.49 0.72
N VAL A 77 -6.94 -16.25 0.53
CA VAL A 77 -5.91 -15.96 -0.47
C VAL A 77 -5.60 -17.27 -1.19
N HIS A 78 -5.63 -17.25 -2.51
CA HIS A 78 -5.34 -18.43 -3.33
C HIS A 78 -4.77 -18.03 -4.69
N GLU A 79 -4.08 -18.95 -5.34
CA GLU A 79 -3.48 -18.71 -6.65
C GLU A 79 -4.43 -19.13 -7.77
N VAL A 80 -4.61 -18.26 -8.78
CA VAL A 80 -5.43 -18.52 -9.96
C VAL A 80 -4.63 -18.15 -11.21
N ASN A 81 -4.31 -19.14 -12.04
CA ASN A 81 -3.53 -18.96 -13.28
C ASN A 81 -2.21 -18.18 -13.06
N GLY A 82 -1.43 -18.55 -12.04
CA GLY A 82 -0.16 -17.87 -11.75
C GLY A 82 -0.28 -16.53 -11.03
N ARG A 83 -1.49 -16.13 -10.60
CA ARG A 83 -1.76 -14.83 -9.97
C ARG A 83 -2.37 -15.02 -8.59
N LEU A 84 -1.90 -14.22 -7.65
CA LEU A 84 -2.44 -14.18 -6.31
C LEU A 84 -3.84 -13.53 -6.32
N LYS A 85 -4.90 -14.26 -5.98
CA LYS A 85 -6.25 -13.73 -5.74
C LYS A 85 -6.46 -13.59 -4.24
N ILE A 86 -6.70 -12.36 -3.80
CA ILE A 86 -7.00 -11.99 -2.41
C ILE A 86 -8.48 -11.60 -2.36
N ARG A 87 -9.27 -12.31 -1.54
CA ARG A 87 -10.68 -11.99 -1.34
C ARG A 87 -10.88 -11.33 0.01
N LEU A 88 -11.63 -10.23 0.04
CA LEU A 88 -11.95 -9.51 1.25
C LEU A 88 -13.38 -9.82 1.71
N LEU A 89 -13.61 -9.81 3.02
CA LEU A 89 -14.96 -9.89 3.61
C LEU A 89 -15.66 -8.53 3.62
N SER A 90 -14.87 -7.44 3.72
CA SER A 90 -15.36 -6.07 3.80
C SER A 90 -14.96 -5.27 2.54
N LEU A 91 -15.45 -4.02 2.45
CA LEU A 91 -15.10 -3.06 1.40
C LEU A 91 -15.55 -3.50 -0.01
N GLY A 92 -16.79 -3.93 -0.15
CA GLY A 92 -17.35 -4.23 -1.46
C GLY A 92 -18.87 -4.12 -1.52
N MET A 93 -19.46 -4.80 -2.49
CA MET A 93 -20.89 -4.74 -2.77
C MET A 93 -21.73 -5.69 -1.92
N PHE A 94 -21.13 -6.78 -1.45
CA PHE A 94 -21.78 -7.78 -0.63
C PHE A 94 -21.62 -7.49 0.87
N GLY A 95 -22.46 -8.15 1.66
CA GLY A 95 -22.38 -8.18 3.12
C GLY A 95 -23.46 -7.36 3.80
N PRO A 96 -23.52 -7.42 5.14
CA PRO A 96 -24.57 -6.76 5.92
C PRO A 96 -24.53 -5.23 5.79
N ASN A 97 -23.34 -4.67 5.56
CA ASN A 97 -23.12 -3.24 5.34
C ASN A 97 -22.86 -2.91 3.85
N GLY A 98 -23.14 -3.85 2.95
CA GLY A 98 -22.94 -3.66 1.52
C GLY A 98 -24.01 -2.73 0.92
N PRO A 99 -23.70 -2.02 -0.16
CA PRO A 99 -24.67 -1.18 -0.88
C PRO A 99 -25.75 -1.99 -1.60
N LEU A 100 -25.50 -3.27 -1.93
CA LEU A 100 -26.52 -4.12 -2.53
C LEU A 100 -27.50 -4.63 -1.46
N PRO A 101 -28.78 -4.83 -1.82
CA PRO A 101 -29.74 -5.46 -0.93
C PRO A 101 -29.23 -6.80 -0.38
N ILE A 102 -29.55 -7.10 0.88
CA ILE A 102 -29.09 -8.31 1.59
C ILE A 102 -29.40 -9.60 0.81
N HIS A 103 -30.58 -9.69 0.18
CA HIS A 103 -30.96 -10.87 -0.62
C HIS A 103 -30.00 -11.13 -1.80
N MET A 104 -29.33 -10.11 -2.35
CA MET A 104 -28.32 -10.31 -3.41
C MET A 104 -27.05 -10.97 -2.86
N THR A 105 -26.69 -10.66 -1.61
CA THR A 105 -25.58 -11.33 -0.92
C THR A 105 -25.93 -12.80 -0.65
N GLU A 106 -27.17 -13.09 -0.24
CA GLU A 106 -27.64 -14.46 -0.05
C GLU A 106 -27.60 -15.28 -1.34
N ILE A 107 -28.12 -14.72 -2.44
CA ILE A 107 -28.08 -15.36 -3.76
C ILE A 107 -26.64 -15.62 -4.20
N ALA A 108 -25.74 -14.64 -4.04
CA ALA A 108 -24.33 -14.81 -4.40
C ALA A 108 -23.66 -15.92 -3.58
N ARG A 109 -23.90 -15.93 -2.26
CA ARG A 109 -23.35 -16.94 -1.35
C ARG A 109 -23.91 -18.34 -1.66
N GLU A 110 -25.22 -18.47 -1.87
CA GLU A 110 -25.86 -19.76 -2.19
C GLU A 110 -25.35 -20.31 -3.52
N ARG A 111 -25.23 -19.46 -4.56
CA ARG A 111 -24.72 -19.89 -5.87
C ARG A 111 -23.27 -20.34 -5.79
N GLU A 112 -22.42 -19.59 -5.08
CA GLU A 112 -21.01 -19.93 -4.95
C GLU A 112 -20.82 -21.23 -4.14
N GLN A 113 -21.46 -21.36 -2.98
CA GLN A 113 -21.25 -22.48 -2.06
C GLN A 113 -22.02 -23.75 -2.48
N ASN A 114 -23.29 -23.63 -2.84
CA ASN A 114 -24.15 -24.79 -3.10
C ASN A 114 -24.15 -25.21 -4.57
N ARG A 115 -24.11 -24.24 -5.49
CA ARG A 115 -24.23 -24.49 -6.94
C ARG A 115 -22.90 -24.44 -7.68
N ARG A 116 -21.80 -24.11 -6.98
CA ARG A 116 -20.45 -23.92 -7.55
C ARG A 116 -20.44 -22.92 -8.71
N ASP A 117 -21.36 -21.96 -8.70
CA ASP A 117 -21.50 -20.91 -9.69
C ASP A 117 -20.99 -19.58 -9.12
N ALA A 118 -19.74 -19.24 -9.47
CA ALA A 118 -19.11 -18.00 -9.06
C ALA A 118 -19.35 -16.84 -10.06
N THR A 119 -20.28 -16.97 -11.02
CA THR A 119 -20.44 -15.98 -12.11
C THR A 119 -20.76 -14.59 -11.60
N LEU A 120 -21.71 -14.46 -10.66
CA LEU A 120 -22.10 -13.17 -10.09
C LEU A 120 -20.95 -12.51 -9.31
N VAL A 121 -20.24 -13.31 -8.51
CA VAL A 121 -19.08 -12.84 -7.73
C VAL A 121 -17.96 -12.40 -8.66
N ASN A 122 -17.61 -13.22 -9.66
CA ASN A 122 -16.57 -12.90 -10.64
C ASN A 122 -16.91 -11.67 -11.51
N PHE A 123 -18.18 -11.45 -11.82
CA PHE A 123 -18.63 -10.24 -12.52
C PHE A 123 -18.39 -8.99 -11.67
N LEU A 124 -18.79 -9.03 -10.40
CA LEU A 124 -18.60 -7.88 -9.49
C LEU A 124 -17.13 -7.68 -9.10
N ASP A 125 -16.34 -8.75 -9.05
CA ASP A 125 -14.89 -8.70 -8.82
C ASP A 125 -14.16 -7.82 -9.86
N ILE A 126 -14.69 -7.65 -11.07
CA ILE A 126 -14.13 -6.72 -12.08
C ILE A 126 -14.13 -5.29 -11.54
N PHE A 127 -15.23 -4.89 -10.89
CA PHE A 127 -15.38 -3.57 -10.28
C PHE A 127 -14.66 -3.50 -8.94
N HIS A 128 -14.78 -4.54 -8.10
CA HIS A 128 -14.11 -4.58 -6.80
C HIS A 128 -12.60 -4.49 -6.94
N HIS A 129 -12.01 -5.17 -7.92
CA HIS A 129 -10.57 -5.09 -8.14
C HIS A 129 -10.11 -3.67 -8.39
N ARG A 130 -10.81 -2.92 -9.27
CA ARG A 130 -10.45 -1.52 -9.53
C ARG A 130 -10.76 -0.61 -8.34
N TYR A 131 -11.87 -0.82 -7.66
CA TYR A 131 -12.24 -0.06 -6.46
C TYR A 131 -11.20 -0.23 -5.34
N LEU A 132 -10.84 -1.46 -5.01
CA LEU A 132 -9.91 -1.77 -3.92
C LEU A 132 -8.48 -1.29 -4.21
N THR A 133 -8.02 -1.41 -5.45
CA THR A 133 -6.70 -0.89 -5.86
C THR A 133 -6.64 0.64 -5.78
N LEU A 134 -7.72 1.34 -6.16
CA LEU A 134 -7.82 2.79 -5.98
C LEU A 134 -7.92 3.20 -4.52
N LEU A 135 -8.64 2.43 -3.69
CA LEU A 135 -8.71 2.66 -2.25
C LEU A 135 -7.32 2.55 -1.61
N TYR A 136 -6.58 1.49 -1.95
CA TYR A 136 -5.19 1.34 -1.53
C TYR A 136 -4.32 2.50 -2.01
N ARG A 137 -4.45 2.92 -3.27
CA ARG A 137 -3.69 4.04 -3.82
C ARG A 137 -3.96 5.36 -3.08
N ALA A 138 -5.22 5.63 -2.75
CA ALA A 138 -5.60 6.79 -1.96
C ALA A 138 -4.97 6.73 -0.56
N TRP A 139 -5.03 5.57 0.11
CA TRP A 139 -4.37 5.35 1.38
C TRP A 139 -2.85 5.56 1.29
N ALA A 140 -2.19 4.97 0.30
CA ALA A 140 -0.75 5.08 0.09
C ALA A 140 -0.32 6.54 -0.16
N SER A 141 -1.12 7.30 -0.91
CA SER A 141 -0.86 8.72 -1.17
C SER A 141 -0.92 9.61 0.07
N ALA A 142 -1.70 9.19 1.10
CA ALA A 142 -1.81 9.90 2.36
C ALA A 142 -0.71 9.51 3.37
N GLN A 143 0.08 8.48 3.08
CA GLN A 143 1.08 7.93 4.00
C GLN A 143 2.50 8.21 3.52
N ALA A 144 3.21 9.12 4.21
CA ALA A 144 4.62 9.40 3.94
C ALA A 144 5.49 8.14 3.98
N ALA A 145 5.21 7.24 4.94
CA ALA A 145 5.95 5.99 5.08
C ALA A 145 5.75 5.03 3.89
N ALA A 146 4.63 5.08 3.19
CA ALA A 146 4.39 4.21 2.02
C ALA A 146 5.21 4.65 0.81
N GLY A 147 5.45 5.96 0.65
CA GLY A 147 6.34 6.49 -0.39
C GLY A 147 7.80 6.05 -0.22
N LEU A 148 8.24 5.72 1.01
CA LEU A 148 9.60 5.25 1.28
C LEU A 148 9.89 3.85 0.70
N ASP A 149 8.86 3.08 0.34
CA ASP A 149 9.04 1.74 -0.21
C ASP A 149 9.67 1.78 -1.61
N ARG A 150 9.48 2.88 -2.35
CA ARG A 150 10.04 3.12 -3.69
C ARG A 150 10.77 4.45 -3.69
N LYS A 151 12.11 4.40 -3.77
CA LYS A 151 12.98 5.58 -3.68
C LYS A 151 12.56 6.72 -4.63
N ASP A 152 12.11 6.37 -5.83
CA ASP A 152 11.78 7.36 -6.88
C ASP A 152 10.37 7.96 -6.74
N ASP A 153 9.48 7.36 -5.95
CA ASP A 153 8.09 7.83 -5.74
C ASP A 153 7.94 8.69 -4.46
N GLU A 154 9.03 8.91 -3.74
CA GLU A 154 9.06 9.62 -2.47
C GLU A 154 9.00 11.14 -2.68
N THR A 155 7.80 11.73 -2.58
CA THR A 155 7.61 13.19 -2.75
C THR A 155 7.48 13.96 -1.42
N PHE A 156 7.21 13.26 -0.32
CA PHE A 156 6.89 13.90 0.96
C PHE A 156 8.07 14.68 1.54
N SER A 157 9.27 14.10 1.54
CA SER A 157 10.48 14.74 2.03
C SER A 157 10.81 15.98 1.22
N PHE A 158 10.64 15.93 -0.10
CA PHE A 158 10.82 17.10 -0.97
C PHE A 158 9.96 18.30 -0.50
N PHE A 159 8.66 18.08 -0.23
CA PHE A 159 7.78 19.15 0.24
C PHE A 159 8.14 19.66 1.63
N VAL A 160 8.42 18.77 2.59
CA VAL A 160 8.78 19.13 3.96
C VAL A 160 10.08 19.94 3.99
N THR A 161 11.08 19.50 3.24
CA THR A 161 12.34 20.20 3.10
C THR A 161 12.16 21.58 2.46
N SER A 162 11.40 21.65 1.36
CA SER A 162 11.16 22.91 0.66
C SER A 162 10.49 23.93 1.59
N LEU A 163 9.54 23.47 2.41
CA LEU A 163 8.89 24.29 3.43
C LEU A 163 9.87 24.75 4.52
N ALA A 164 10.83 23.91 4.89
CA ALA A 164 11.87 24.25 5.85
C ALA A 164 13.00 25.12 5.27
N GLY A 165 12.97 25.42 3.98
CA GLY A 165 13.95 26.27 3.30
C GLY A 165 15.30 25.61 2.99
N HIS A 166 15.36 24.27 2.98
CA HIS A 166 16.55 23.56 2.51
C HIS A 166 16.48 23.28 1.00
N ASP A 167 17.64 23.28 0.34
CA ASP A 167 17.74 22.95 -1.09
C ASP A 167 17.69 21.41 -1.28
N PRO A 168 16.75 20.87 -2.08
CA PRO A 168 16.72 19.47 -2.49
C PRO A 168 18.06 18.91 -3.00
N ALA A 169 18.85 19.73 -3.70
CA ALA A 169 20.16 19.33 -4.22
C ALA A 169 21.21 19.14 -3.11
N GLU A 170 21.14 19.91 -2.03
CA GLU A 170 22.02 19.81 -0.86
C GLU A 170 21.71 18.57 0.00
N ILE A 171 20.50 18.02 -0.14
CA ILE A 171 20.09 16.81 0.58
C ILE A 171 20.73 15.57 -0.04
N ALA A 172 20.80 15.50 -1.37
CA ALA A 172 21.31 14.34 -2.09
C ALA A 172 22.78 14.05 -1.81
N SER A 173 23.56 15.07 -1.43
CA SER A 173 25.00 14.97 -1.12
C SER A 173 25.32 14.55 0.31
N GLN A 174 24.30 14.33 1.15
CA GLN A 174 24.47 14.05 2.59
C GLN A 174 24.30 12.56 2.95
N PRO A 175 24.91 12.11 4.07
CA PRO A 175 25.05 10.68 4.37
C PRO A 175 23.76 9.97 4.81
N PHE A 176 22.77 10.70 5.35
CA PHE A 176 21.51 10.11 5.81
C PHE A 176 20.39 10.34 4.79
N PRO A 177 19.41 9.43 4.63
CA PRO A 177 18.23 9.68 3.82
C PRO A 177 17.46 10.93 4.24
N ALA A 178 16.85 11.64 3.29
CA ALA A 178 16.11 12.89 3.52
C ALA A 178 15.05 12.74 4.62
N HIS A 179 14.19 11.74 4.49
CA HIS A 179 13.12 11.45 5.46
C HIS A 179 13.64 11.28 6.89
N ALA A 180 14.77 10.56 7.09
CA ALA A 180 15.33 10.30 8.42
C ALA A 180 15.88 11.57 9.10
N ARG A 181 16.37 12.54 8.31
CA ARG A 181 16.85 13.83 8.82
C ARG A 181 15.73 14.78 9.20
N HIS A 182 14.59 14.69 8.52
CA HIS A 182 13.48 15.63 8.71
C HIS A 182 12.39 15.11 9.65
N VAL A 183 12.39 13.82 10.04
CA VAL A 183 11.58 13.33 11.19
C VAL A 183 11.75 14.21 12.43
N PRO A 184 12.98 14.60 12.86
CA PRO A 184 13.15 15.48 14.02
C PRO A 184 12.88 16.97 13.75
N MET A 185 12.39 17.41 12.58
CA MET A 185 12.06 18.84 12.38
C MET A 185 10.89 19.33 13.23
N HIS A 186 10.02 18.43 13.70
CA HIS A 186 9.06 18.78 14.74
C HIS A 186 9.71 19.04 16.11
N THR A 187 10.97 18.62 16.31
CA THR A 187 11.67 18.67 17.60
C THR A 187 12.86 19.65 17.61
N PHE A 188 13.61 19.82 16.51
CA PHE A 188 14.77 20.72 16.49
C PHE A 188 15.06 21.26 15.08
N VAL A 189 14.55 22.46 14.80
CA VAL A 189 15.09 23.30 13.72
C VAL A 189 16.37 23.94 14.24
N GLN A 190 17.49 23.68 13.56
CA GLN A 190 18.72 24.40 13.87
C GLN A 190 18.63 25.84 13.32
N THR A 191 17.91 26.73 13.98
CA THR A 191 17.78 28.12 13.52
C THR A 191 19.10 28.86 13.78
N SER A 192 19.83 29.21 12.71
CA SER A 192 20.94 30.16 12.80
C SER A 192 20.47 31.55 12.41
N MET A 193 20.38 32.48 13.35
CA MET A 193 20.11 33.88 13.02
C MET A 193 21.42 34.52 12.57
N ARG A 194 21.51 35.01 11.31
CA ARG A 194 22.69 35.72 10.80
C ARG A 194 22.34 37.19 10.56
N SER A 195 23.15 38.08 11.11
CA SER A 195 23.09 39.52 10.83
C SER A 195 23.98 39.84 9.65
N VAL A 196 23.49 40.66 8.72
CA VAL A 196 24.22 41.11 7.53
C VAL A 196 25.48 41.90 7.90
N GLN A 197 25.50 42.58 9.05
CA GLN A 197 26.64 43.39 9.52
C GLN A 197 27.57 42.68 10.52
N ARG A 198 27.09 41.65 11.23
CA ARG A 198 27.83 41.05 12.36
C ARG A 198 28.07 39.53 12.25
N GLY A 199 27.63 38.88 11.18
CA GLY A 199 27.76 37.43 11.02
C GLY A 199 26.75 36.65 11.89
N PRO A 200 27.04 35.39 12.28
CA PRO A 200 26.11 34.54 13.04
C PRO A 200 25.85 35.10 14.45
N VAL A 201 24.58 35.35 14.76
CA VAL A 201 24.08 35.99 16.00
C VAL A 201 23.64 34.95 17.03
N ALA A 202 23.00 33.87 16.59
CA ALA A 202 22.55 32.80 17.49
C ALA A 202 22.43 31.47 16.73
N LEU A 203 22.69 30.36 17.41
CA LEU A 203 22.49 29.00 16.92
C LEU A 203 21.63 28.24 17.94
N TRP A 204 20.43 27.83 17.55
CA TRP A 204 19.58 26.96 18.35
C TRP A 204 19.55 25.56 17.73
N PRO A 205 19.39 24.44 18.48
CA PRO A 205 19.52 24.36 19.93
C PRO A 205 20.95 24.66 20.39
N PRO A 206 21.14 25.22 21.59
CA PRO A 206 22.47 25.46 22.14
C PRO A 206 23.14 24.09 22.28
N ARG A 207 24.38 23.96 21.81
CA ARG A 207 25.19 22.76 22.05
C ARG A 207 25.20 22.49 23.56
N MET A 208 24.47 21.47 24.02
CA MET A 208 24.67 20.96 25.37
C MET A 208 26.09 20.41 25.39
N GLY A 209 26.96 21.10 26.11
CA GLY A 209 28.35 20.69 26.25
C GLY A 209 28.41 19.24 26.71
N THR A 210 29.18 18.43 25.99
CA THR A 210 29.62 17.15 26.53
C THR A 210 30.42 17.47 27.79
N ARG A 211 29.88 17.17 28.98
CA ARG A 211 30.68 17.14 30.20
C ARG A 211 31.78 16.11 29.97
N SER A 212 33.00 16.58 29.76
CA SER A 212 34.18 15.74 29.86
C SER A 212 34.21 15.17 31.27
N THR A 213 33.97 13.87 31.41
CA THR A 213 34.31 13.13 32.61
C THR A 213 35.83 13.02 32.64
N ALA A 214 36.46 13.84 33.48
CA ALA A 214 37.82 13.60 33.97
C ALA A 214 37.77 12.60 35.13
#